data_AF-A0A290S5W4-F1
#
_entry.id   AF-A0A290S5W4-F1
#
_cell.length_a   1.000
_cell.length_b   1.000
_cell.length_c   1.000
_cell.angle_alpha   90.00
_cell.angle_beta   90.00
_cell.angle_gamma   90.00
#
_symmetry.space_group_name_H-M   'P 1'
#
loop_
_entity.id
_entity.type
_entity.pdbx_description
1 polymer ?
#
loop_
_entity_poly.entity_id
_entity_poly.type
_entity_poly.pdbx_seq_one_letter_code
_entity_poly.pdbx_strand_id
1 'polypeptide(L)'
;MKTFSAFVAVVILIIAACYFYFFKNLEIETRFIPSEFEYCGAVINSDDMDYLNIVRWLKSNNHGWDTDWNTPIQGNIYRNPVFSVVLFDGGVSVSYKTDNGYPRFIKSVEHGFKLECTHGS
;
A
#
# COMPACT_ATOMS: atom_id res chain seq x y z
N MET A 1 16.67 41.14 -17.09
CA MET A 1 17.38 39.85 -16.91
C MET A 1 17.31 39.29 -15.49
N LYS A 2 17.63 40.05 -14.43
CA LYS A 2 17.60 39.53 -13.04
C LYS A 2 16.21 39.07 -12.56
N THR A 3 15.15 39.80 -12.92
CA THR A 3 13.76 39.47 -12.56
C THR A 3 13.23 38.23 -13.27
N PHE A 4 13.57 38.05 -14.56
CA PHE A 4 13.22 36.86 -15.33
C PHE A 4 13.92 35.60 -14.79
N SER A 5 15.20 35.71 -14.42
CA SER A 5 15.95 34.61 -13.79
C SER A 5 15.36 34.21 -12.43
N ALA A 6 14.97 35.19 -11.61
CA ALA A 6 14.31 34.92 -10.33
C ALA A 6 12.96 34.21 -10.50
N PHE A 7 12.16 34.60 -11.51
CA PHE A 7 10.89 33.94 -11.81
C PHE A 7 11.08 32.46 -12.21
N VAL A 8 12.05 32.17 -13.08
CA VAL A 8 12.37 30.79 -13.49
C VAL A 8 12.81 29.95 -12.30
N ALA A 9 13.66 30.51 -11.42
CA ALA A 9 14.10 29.81 -10.22
C ALA A 9 12.94 29.46 -9.27
N VAL A 10 11.99 30.37 -9.08
CA VAL A 10 10.79 30.11 -8.26
C VAL A 10 9.93 29.01 -8.87
N VAL A 11 9.72 29.03 -10.19
CA VAL A 11 8.95 27.97 -10.87
C VAL A 11 9.61 26.60 -10.71
N ILE A 12 10.93 26.51 -10.85
CA ILE A 12 11.67 25.25 -10.64
C ILE A 12 11.53 24.76 -9.19
N LEU A 13 11.62 25.67 -8.21
CA LEU A 13 11.43 25.31 -6.80
C LEU A 13 10.02 24.79 -6.52
N ILE A 14 9.00 25.39 -7.13
CA ILE A 14 7.61 24.92 -7.00
C ILE A 14 7.45 23.54 -7.62
N ILE A 15 7.99 23.31 -8.83
CA ILE A 15 7.92 21.99 -9.50
C ILE A 15 8.63 20.93 -8.65
N ALA A 16 9.83 21.23 -8.13
CA ALA A 16 10.56 20.31 -7.26
C ALA A 16 9.78 20.02 -5.97
N ALA A 17 9.22 21.05 -5.33
CA ALA A 17 8.41 20.89 -4.13
C ALA A 17 7.16 20.03 -4.40
N CYS A 18 6.45 20.27 -5.51
CA CYS A 18 5.32 19.45 -5.92
C CYS A 18 5.75 18.00 -6.18
N TYR A 19 6.86 17.79 -6.89
CA TYR A 19 7.40 16.45 -7.16
C TYR A 19 7.69 15.69 -5.87
N PHE A 20 8.44 16.29 -4.93
CA PHE A 20 8.72 15.67 -3.62
C PHE A 20 7.47 15.51 -2.76
N TYR A 21 6.43 16.33 -2.96
CA TYR A 21 5.18 16.21 -2.23
C TYR A 21 4.31 15.04 -2.71
N PHE A 22 4.26 14.81 -4.03
CA PHE A 22 3.45 13.74 -4.63
C PHE A 22 4.17 12.40 -4.66
N PHE A 23 5.44 12.37 -5.04
CA PHE A 23 6.25 11.14 -5.09
C PHE A 23 6.97 10.90 -3.76
N LYS A 24 6.21 10.98 -2.67
CA LYS A 24 6.73 10.60 -1.36
C LYS A 24 6.88 9.10 -1.35
N ASN A 25 8.13 8.65 -1.24
CA ASN A 25 8.46 7.25 -1.05
C ASN A 25 8.08 6.86 0.39
N LEU A 26 6.78 6.60 0.63
CA LEU A 26 6.27 6.31 1.95
C LEU A 26 6.64 4.89 2.36
N GLU A 27 6.71 4.69 3.68
CA GLU A 27 6.93 3.40 4.30
C GLU A 27 5.66 2.96 5.04
N ILE A 28 5.28 1.69 4.87
CA ILE A 28 4.21 1.07 5.66
C ILE A 28 4.76 0.49 6.96
N GLU A 29 3.97 0.60 8.02
CA GLU A 29 4.34 0.13 9.35
C GLU A 29 4.08 -1.37 9.52
N THR A 30 5.08 -2.19 9.21
CA THR A 30 4.97 -3.66 9.27
C THR A 30 4.76 -4.20 10.69
N ARG A 31 5.01 -3.39 11.72
CA ARG A 31 4.74 -3.74 13.13
C ARG A 31 3.25 -3.88 13.43
N PHE A 32 2.37 -3.28 12.62
CA PHE A 32 0.93 -3.37 12.79
C PHE A 32 0.32 -4.59 12.09
N ILE A 33 1.13 -5.39 11.40
CA ILE A 33 0.67 -6.63 10.77
C ILE A 33 0.15 -7.57 11.88
N PRO A 34 -1.13 -7.98 11.84
CA PRO A 34 -1.73 -8.86 12.84
C PRO A 34 -1.21 -10.29 12.69
N SER A 35 -1.39 -11.10 13.74
CA SER A 35 -1.06 -12.53 13.73
C SER A 35 -1.97 -13.38 12.84
N GLU A 36 -3.12 -12.83 12.42
CA GLU A 36 -4.12 -13.52 11.62
C GLU A 36 -4.84 -12.59 10.64
N PHE A 37 -5.28 -13.16 9.53
CA PHE A 37 -6.14 -12.52 8.55
C PHE A 37 -7.34 -13.42 8.23
N GLU A 38 -8.49 -12.82 7.97
CA GLU A 38 -9.54 -13.44 7.18
C GLU A 38 -9.15 -13.32 5.71
N TYR A 39 -9.02 -14.45 5.02
CA TYR A 39 -8.69 -14.53 3.61
C TYR A 39 -9.55 -15.61 2.96
N CYS A 40 -10.28 -15.26 1.89
CA CYS A 40 -11.17 -16.18 1.19
C CYS A 40 -12.20 -16.89 2.10
N GLY A 41 -12.68 -16.22 3.15
CA GLY A 41 -13.65 -16.77 4.10
C GLY A 41 -13.07 -17.73 5.16
N ALA A 42 -11.75 -17.92 5.18
CA ALA A 42 -11.04 -18.68 6.20
C ALA A 42 -10.13 -17.75 7.02
N VAL A 43 -9.90 -18.08 8.29
CA VAL A 43 -8.88 -17.42 9.10
C VAL A 43 -7.55 -18.11 8.86
N ILE A 44 -6.56 -17.34 8.42
CA ILE A 44 -5.18 -17.80 8.18
C ILE A 44 -4.22 -17.12 9.15
N ASN A 45 -3.17 -17.82 9.56
CA ASN A 45 -2.18 -17.34 10.53
C ASN A 45 -0.76 -17.82 10.19
N SER A 46 0.19 -17.72 11.12
CA SER A 46 1.60 -18.09 10.91
C SER A 46 1.85 -19.54 10.46
N ASP A 47 0.87 -20.43 10.62
CA ASP A 47 0.94 -21.82 10.17
C ASP A 47 0.53 -21.98 8.69
N ASP A 48 -0.12 -20.97 8.10
CA ASP A 48 -0.60 -20.98 6.72
C ASP A 48 0.39 -20.35 5.75
N MET A 49 0.63 -21.02 4.62
CA MET A 49 1.53 -20.53 3.58
C MET A 49 1.07 -19.19 2.97
N ASP A 50 -0.23 -18.96 2.82
CA ASP A 50 -0.75 -17.70 2.27
C ASP A 50 -0.45 -16.51 3.18
N TYR A 51 -0.57 -16.69 4.49
CA TYR A 51 -0.21 -15.69 5.48
C TYR A 51 1.30 -15.41 5.44
N LEU A 52 2.11 -16.46 5.47
CA LEU A 52 3.58 -16.32 5.43
C LEU A 52 4.05 -15.59 4.16
N ASN A 53 3.43 -15.89 3.02
CA ASN A 53 3.78 -15.27 1.75
C ASN A 53 3.43 -13.78 1.73
N ILE A 54 2.21 -13.39 2.13
CA ILE A 54 1.82 -11.98 2.13
C ILE A 54 2.62 -11.17 3.16
N VAL A 55 2.83 -11.70 4.36
CA VAL A 55 3.59 -11.00 5.41
C VAL A 55 5.06 -10.84 5.02
N ARG A 56 5.68 -11.88 4.44
CA ARG A 56 7.05 -11.79 3.93
C ARG A 56 7.15 -10.74 2.83
N TRP A 57 6.22 -10.75 1.88
CA TRP A 57 6.20 -9.78 0.79
C TRP A 57 6.05 -8.34 1.30
N LEU A 58 5.13 -8.09 2.23
CA LEU A 58 4.95 -6.75 2.83
C LEU A 58 6.20 -6.26 3.55
N LYS A 59 6.88 -7.15 4.30
CA LYS A 59 8.13 -6.81 4.99
C LYS A 59 9.28 -6.52 4.02
N SER A 60 9.36 -7.25 2.91
CA SER A 60 10.36 -7.02 1.87
C SER A 60 10.05 -5.81 0.98
N ASN A 61 8.80 -5.35 0.95
CA ASN A 61 8.32 -4.24 0.14
C ASN A 61 7.71 -3.13 1.00
N ASN A 62 8.29 -2.85 2.17
CA ASN A 62 7.76 -1.86 3.12
C ASN A 62 7.93 -0.40 2.65
N HIS A 63 8.85 -0.11 1.72
CA HIS A 63 9.08 1.23 1.17
C HIS A 63 8.46 1.42 -0.21
N GLY A 64 8.38 2.67 -0.68
CA GLY A 64 7.95 3.04 -2.02
C GLY A 64 6.45 2.95 -2.22
N TRP A 65 5.70 3.39 -1.21
CA TRP A 65 4.25 3.47 -1.23
C TRP A 65 3.80 4.91 -1.49
N ASP A 66 2.64 5.06 -2.10
CA ASP A 66 1.94 6.32 -2.26
C ASP A 66 0.69 6.35 -1.37
N THR A 67 0.17 7.54 -1.08
CA THR A 67 -1.12 7.68 -0.41
C THR A 67 -2.25 7.26 -1.34
N ASP A 68 -3.14 6.39 -0.87
CA ASP A 68 -4.36 6.01 -1.59
C ASP A 68 -5.54 6.88 -1.15
N TRP A 69 -6.05 7.70 -2.07
CA TRP A 69 -7.15 8.64 -1.84
C TRP A 69 -8.54 7.97 -1.90
N ASN A 70 -8.67 6.79 -1.31
CA ASN A 70 -9.87 5.95 -1.34
C ASN A 70 -10.29 5.48 -2.73
N THR A 71 -9.32 5.09 -3.56
CA THR A 71 -9.62 4.49 -4.85
C THR A 71 -10.48 3.23 -4.64
N PRO A 72 -11.61 3.08 -5.35
CA PRO A 72 -12.32 1.80 -5.38
C PRO A 72 -11.44 0.77 -6.08
N ILE A 73 -10.94 -0.20 -5.31
CA ILE A 73 -10.04 -1.23 -5.80
C ILE A 73 -10.76 -2.57 -5.70
N GLN A 74 -10.94 -3.23 -6.84
CA GLN A 74 -11.45 -4.58 -6.91
C GLN A 74 -10.27 -5.55 -6.82
N GLY A 75 -10.33 -6.49 -5.88
CA GLY A 75 -9.20 -7.37 -5.62
C GLY A 75 -9.44 -8.36 -4.49
N ASN A 76 -8.46 -9.23 -4.28
CA ASN A 76 -8.43 -10.18 -3.17
C ASN A 76 -8.05 -9.46 -1.88
N ILE A 77 -8.80 -9.71 -0.80
CA ILE A 77 -8.65 -8.96 0.45
C ILE A 77 -8.20 -9.89 1.57
N TYR A 78 -7.06 -9.57 2.18
CA TYR A 78 -6.70 -10.06 3.52
C TYR A 78 -7.26 -9.06 4.52
N ARG A 79 -8.17 -9.51 5.38
CA ARG A 79 -8.93 -8.63 6.26
C ARG A 79 -8.64 -8.93 7.72
N ASN A 80 -8.45 -7.88 8.49
CA ASN A 80 -8.43 -7.90 9.95
C ASN A 80 -9.06 -6.57 10.42
N PRO A 81 -9.77 -6.52 11.57
CA PRO A 81 -10.39 -5.29 12.06
C PRO A 81 -9.45 -4.08 12.17
N VAL A 82 -8.13 -4.31 12.32
CA VAL A 82 -7.13 -3.24 12.45
C VAL A 82 -6.16 -3.16 11.28
N PHE A 83 -6.22 -4.07 10.31
CA PHE A 83 -5.28 -4.14 9.18
C PHE A 83 -5.94 -4.80 7.98
N SER A 84 -5.74 -4.26 6.79
CA SER A 84 -6.23 -4.85 5.55
C SER A 84 -5.22 -4.72 4.43
N VAL A 85 -5.20 -5.72 3.56
CA VAL A 85 -4.40 -5.76 2.34
C VAL A 85 -5.33 -6.10 1.20
N VAL A 86 -5.32 -5.30 0.14
CA VAL A 86 -6.05 -5.56 -1.10
C VAL A 86 -5.02 -5.81 -2.19
N LEU A 87 -5.06 -7.00 -2.79
CA LEU A 87 -4.30 -7.36 -3.98
C LEU A 87 -5.15 -7.14 -5.21
N PHE A 88 -4.67 -6.38 -6.19
CA PHE A 88 -5.40 -6.09 -7.42
C PHE A 88 -4.46 -6.13 -8.62
N ASP A 89 -5.03 -6.19 -9.82
CA ASP A 89 -4.22 -6.22 -11.03
C ASP A 89 -3.35 -4.95 -11.15
N GLY A 90 -2.03 -5.15 -11.11
CA GLY A 90 -1.04 -4.08 -11.13
C GLY A 90 -0.63 -3.50 -9.77
N GLY A 91 -1.12 -4.01 -8.63
CA GLY A 91 -0.62 -3.50 -7.35
C GLY A 91 -1.22 -4.06 -6.06
N VAL A 92 -0.80 -3.43 -4.97
CA VAL A 92 -1.21 -3.77 -3.59
C VAL A 92 -1.63 -2.50 -2.87
N SER A 93 -2.75 -2.55 -2.16
CA SER A 93 -3.19 -1.50 -1.24
C SER A 93 -3.19 -2.03 0.19
N VAL A 94 -2.73 -1.22 1.13
CA VAL A 94 -2.61 -1.55 2.55
C VAL A 94 -3.28 -0.46 3.36
N SER A 95 -4.05 -0.86 4.37
CA SER A 95 -4.61 0.07 5.35
C SER A 95 -4.54 -0.52 6.73
N TYR A 96 -4.20 0.31 7.71
CA TYR A 96 -4.13 -0.13 9.10
C TYR A 96 -4.56 0.98 10.04
N LYS A 97 -5.07 0.56 11.21
CA LYS A 97 -5.54 1.47 12.24
C LYS A 97 -4.36 2.23 12.85
N THR A 98 -4.52 3.53 12.94
CA THR A 98 -3.65 4.45 13.67
C THR A 98 -4.51 5.31 14.61
N ASP A 99 -3.88 6.11 15.46
CA ASP A 99 -4.58 7.06 16.32
C ASP A 99 -5.40 8.09 15.51
N ASN A 100 -5.00 8.33 14.26
CA ASN A 100 -5.63 9.28 13.35
C ASN A 100 -6.62 8.63 12.35
N GLY A 101 -6.99 7.36 12.56
CA GLY A 101 -7.89 6.62 11.69
C GLY A 101 -7.19 5.56 10.85
N TYR A 102 -7.69 5.30 9.64
CA TYR A 102 -7.20 4.24 8.75
C TYR A 102 -6.58 4.84 7.49
N PRO A 103 -5.31 5.32 7.54
CA PRO A 103 -4.61 5.70 6.33
C PRO A 103 -4.56 4.51 5.35
N ARG A 104 -4.59 4.83 4.06
CA ARG A 104 -4.44 3.85 2.98
C ARG A 104 -3.21 4.18 2.18
N PHE A 105 -2.48 3.14 1.82
CA PHE A 105 -1.25 3.19 1.07
C PHE A 105 -1.40 2.28 -0.15
N ILE A 106 -0.91 2.71 -1.30
CA ILE A 106 -0.96 1.93 -2.53
C ILE A 106 0.44 1.82 -3.11
N LYS A 107 0.74 0.66 -3.68
CA LYS A 107 1.97 0.38 -4.40
C LYS A 107 1.63 -0.28 -5.71
N SER A 108 1.96 0.38 -6.82
CA SER A 108 1.84 -0.19 -8.16
C SER A 108 3.03 -1.11 -8.41
N VAL A 109 2.80 -2.42 -8.48
CA VAL A 109 3.84 -3.45 -8.60
C VAL A 109 3.23 -4.79 -9.02
N GLU A 110 3.95 -5.53 -9.85
CA GLU A 110 3.63 -6.93 -10.11
C GLU A 110 3.97 -7.79 -8.89
N HIS A 111 2.94 -8.32 -8.23
CA HIS A 111 3.09 -8.98 -6.94
C HIS A 111 3.08 -10.52 -7.01
N GLY A 112 2.68 -11.11 -8.14
CA GLY A 112 2.70 -12.57 -8.35
C GLY A 112 1.66 -13.39 -7.56
N PHE A 113 0.96 -12.79 -6.60
CA PHE A 113 -0.19 -13.41 -5.93
C PHE A 113 -1.36 -13.69 -6.86
N LYS A 114 -2.14 -14.73 -6.52
CA LYS A 114 -3.42 -15.02 -7.17
C LYS A 114 -4.46 -13.96 -6.77
N LEU A 115 -5.20 -13.48 -7.77
CA LEU A 115 -6.27 -12.49 -7.60
C LEU A 115 -7.66 -13.11 -7.40
N GLU A 116 -7.76 -14.44 -7.44
CA GLU A 116 -9.00 -15.17 -7.21
C GLU A 116 -8.82 -16.16 -6.06
N CYS A 117 -9.87 -16.29 -5.23
CA CYS A 117 -9.96 -17.31 -4.21
C CYS A 117 -10.30 -18.66 -4.85
N THR A 118 -9.37 -19.62 -4.83
CA THR A 118 -9.65 -20.99 -5.26
C THR A 118 -10.22 -21.80 -4.09
N HIS A 119 -11.43 -21.45 -3.63
CA HIS A 119 -12.22 -22.33 -2.77
C HIS A 119 -13.53 -22.66 -3.49
N GLY A 120 -13.76 -23.97 -3.63
CA GLY A 120 -14.64 -24.60 -4.62
C GLY A 120 -16.12 -24.30 -4.48
N SER A 121 -16.77 -24.45 -5.64
CA SER A 121 -18.19 -24.81 -5.77
C SER A 121 -18.47 -26.17 -5.14
#